data_AF-A0A9X3TR89-F1
#
_entry.id   AF-A0A9X3TR89-F1
#
_cell.length_a   1.000
_cell.length_b   1.000
_cell.length_c   1.000
_cell.angle_alpha   90.00
_cell.angle_beta   90.00
_cell.angle_gamma   90.00
#
_symmetry.space_group_name_H-M   'P 1'
#
loop_
_entity.id
_entity.type
_entity.pdbx_description
1 polymer ?
#
loop_
_entity_poly.entity_id
_entity_poly.type
_entity_poly.pdbx_seq_one_letter_code
_entity_poly.pdbx_strand_id
1 'polypeptide(L)'
;MKRTLYMIAILALVAGCSDPRAEAPATTTPPAESPATATPPAESAQQPTASAKPTEAQKAEIAKKYGIEKPEVPTDNVRVAVVVGFAQSQPEPASTPEAVPEAERPPEQDVLFNMMDIVNQSETAVEALLGTPIKTESGEWTLHRPEEKTTFTRHVYAAEIGEVKVIFIKGKAVRIEVKPKEAFTFPDDAIKAMRAAGLTVRDGLEPESGGPHFLDFAGIDGVYAVRVLEDLEGSPGNIGYIMIVTADRYT
;
A
#
# COMPACT_ATOMS: atom_id res chain seq x y z
N MET A 1 4.29 -56.92 -33.60
CA MET A 1 5.32 -55.98 -33.10
C MET A 1 6.06 -55.42 -34.31
N LYS A 2 5.76 -54.17 -34.71
CA LYS A 2 6.28 -53.52 -35.92
C LYS A 2 7.06 -52.25 -35.55
N ARG A 3 8.21 -52.10 -36.21
CA ARG A 3 9.23 -51.03 -36.17
C ARG A 3 8.66 -49.66 -36.56
N THR A 4 9.43 -48.58 -36.30
CA THR A 4 9.73 -47.38 -37.17
C THR A 4 10.10 -46.21 -36.25
N LEU A 5 11.37 -45.83 -35.97
CA LEU A 5 12.42 -45.20 -36.80
C LEU A 5 11.95 -43.90 -37.51
N TYR A 6 12.20 -42.74 -36.91
CA TYR A 6 12.15 -41.44 -37.59
C TYR A 6 13.58 -40.97 -37.88
N MET A 7 13.97 -41.03 -39.15
CA MET A 7 15.22 -40.50 -39.70
C MET A 7 14.91 -39.32 -40.64
N ILE A 8 15.60 -38.21 -40.38
CA ILE A 8 16.23 -37.26 -41.33
C ILE A 8 15.36 -36.31 -42.20
N ALA A 9 15.47 -35.04 -41.80
CA ALA A 9 15.78 -33.79 -42.53
C ALA A 9 15.67 -33.70 -44.07
N ILE A 10 15.18 -32.54 -44.55
CA ILE A 10 15.73 -31.82 -45.72
C ILE A 10 15.74 -30.30 -45.48
N LEU A 11 16.94 -29.72 -45.65
CA LEU A 11 17.31 -28.31 -45.77
C LEU A 11 16.86 -27.72 -47.12
N ALA A 12 16.51 -26.43 -47.17
CA ALA A 12 16.75 -25.61 -48.36
C ALA A 12 17.03 -24.15 -47.97
N LEU A 13 18.30 -23.78 -48.16
CA LEU A 13 18.87 -22.44 -48.21
C LEU A 13 18.36 -21.68 -49.45
N VAL A 14 18.09 -20.38 -49.30
CA VAL A 14 18.39 -19.41 -50.36
C VAL A 14 19.16 -18.26 -49.73
N ALA A 15 20.42 -18.14 -50.16
CA ALA A 15 21.33 -17.05 -49.88
C ALA A 15 21.46 -16.15 -51.12
N GLY A 16 21.78 -14.87 -50.89
CA GLY A 16 22.29 -13.92 -51.89
C GLY A 16 21.88 -12.48 -51.51
N CYS A 17 22.73 -11.65 -50.88
CA CYS A 17 23.90 -10.91 -51.44
C CYS A 17 23.45 -9.88 -52.51
N SER A 18 23.77 -8.58 -52.56
CA SER A 18 24.65 -7.66 -51.79
C SER A 18 24.32 -6.19 -52.19
N ASP A 19 24.69 -5.24 -51.31
CA ASP A 19 25.02 -3.79 -51.41
C ASP A 19 25.38 -3.14 -52.80
N PRO A 20 25.74 -1.82 -52.93
CA PRO A 20 25.48 -0.55 -52.19
C PRO A 20 25.22 0.70 -53.11
N ARG A 21 25.06 1.90 -52.52
CA ARG A 21 25.50 3.25 -53.01
C ARG A 21 24.83 3.93 -54.24
N ALA A 22 24.29 5.13 -54.01
CA ALA A 22 24.30 6.37 -54.85
C ALA A 22 23.15 7.27 -54.35
N GLU A 23 23.16 8.59 -54.19
CA GLU A 23 24.06 9.72 -54.46
C GLU A 23 23.47 10.92 -53.68
N ALA A 24 24.31 11.81 -53.16
CA ALA A 24 23.91 13.20 -52.94
C ALA A 24 24.13 13.98 -54.25
N PRO A 25 23.43 15.11 -54.47
CA PRO A 25 24.17 16.36 -54.35
C PRO A 25 23.37 17.52 -53.74
N ALA A 26 24.13 18.45 -53.15
CA ALA A 26 23.71 19.75 -52.65
C ALA A 26 23.62 20.78 -53.78
N THR A 27 22.69 21.75 -53.68
CA THR A 27 22.90 23.15 -54.16
C THR A 27 21.78 24.11 -53.72
N THR A 28 22.17 25.21 -53.03
CA THR A 28 21.76 26.64 -53.19
C THR A 28 20.28 27.06 -53.07
N THR A 29 19.79 28.15 -52.45
CA THR A 29 20.24 29.40 -51.78
C THR A 29 18.91 30.12 -51.31
N PRO A 30 18.89 31.07 -50.35
CA PRO A 30 17.67 31.61 -49.68
C PRO A 30 17.06 32.85 -50.40
N PRO A 31 15.99 33.52 -49.90
CA PRO A 31 16.15 34.61 -48.90
C PRO A 31 14.94 34.91 -47.97
N ALA A 32 15.20 35.78 -46.98
CA ALA A 32 14.32 36.80 -46.35
C ALA A 32 13.07 36.28 -45.58
N GLU A 33 12.70 36.77 -44.39
CA GLU A 33 12.75 38.12 -43.84
C GLU A 33 12.51 38.02 -42.32
N SER A 34 13.21 38.83 -41.53
CA SER A 34 12.85 39.11 -40.14
C SER A 34 12.02 40.40 -40.13
N PRO A 35 11.13 40.59 -39.14
CA PRO A 35 11.50 41.62 -38.19
C PRO A 35 11.30 41.22 -36.74
N ALA A 36 12.17 41.81 -35.93
CA ALA A 36 12.14 41.83 -34.48
C ALA A 36 10.81 42.36 -33.94
N THR A 37 10.40 41.87 -32.77
CA THR A 37 9.71 42.70 -31.78
C THR A 37 10.29 42.40 -30.40
N ALA A 38 10.54 43.49 -29.67
CA ALA A 38 11.28 43.59 -28.44
C ALA A 38 10.52 43.10 -27.20
N THR A 39 11.28 42.59 -26.23
CA THR A 39 11.02 42.42 -24.77
C THR A 39 10.81 43.79 -24.06
N PRO A 40 10.50 43.96 -22.74
CA PRO A 40 10.18 43.06 -21.59
C PRO A 40 9.03 43.65 -20.69
N PRO A 41 8.87 43.45 -19.34
CA PRO A 41 9.46 42.52 -18.37
C PRO A 41 8.46 41.73 -17.48
N ALA A 42 9.03 40.89 -16.63
CA ALA A 42 8.44 40.10 -15.56
C ALA A 42 7.45 40.85 -14.64
N GLU A 43 6.29 40.23 -14.40
CA GLU A 43 5.42 40.57 -13.27
C GLU A 43 5.61 39.52 -12.18
N SER A 44 6.19 40.00 -11.09
CA SER A 44 6.39 39.32 -9.83
C SER A 44 5.02 39.11 -9.15
N ALA A 45 4.51 37.88 -9.18
CA ALA A 45 3.39 37.50 -8.33
C ALA A 45 3.94 36.99 -7.00
N GLN A 46 3.59 37.74 -5.96
CA GLN A 46 4.07 37.64 -4.60
C GLN A 46 3.82 36.26 -3.98
N GLN A 47 4.87 35.76 -3.33
CA GLN A 47 4.83 34.82 -2.22
C GLN A 47 3.90 35.35 -1.10
N PRO A 48 2.87 34.60 -0.66
CA PRO A 48 2.33 34.77 0.68
C PRO A 48 3.23 34.01 1.65
N THR A 49 4.08 34.75 2.33
CA THR A 49 4.59 34.38 3.66
C THR A 49 3.44 34.19 4.65
N ALA A 50 3.70 33.29 5.61
CA ALA A 50 3.12 33.19 6.94
C ALA A 50 2.03 32.13 7.15
N SER A 51 2.44 31.08 7.87
CA SER A 51 1.69 30.38 8.91
C SER A 51 0.51 31.17 9.47
N ALA A 52 -0.70 30.70 9.19
CA ALA A 52 -1.86 31.00 10.02
C ALA A 52 -2.39 29.68 10.59
N LYS A 53 -2.09 29.42 11.87
CA LYS A 53 -2.85 28.43 12.65
C LYS A 53 -4.31 28.89 12.66
N PRO A 54 -5.30 27.98 12.54
CA PRO A 54 -6.71 28.35 12.63
C PRO A 54 -6.98 29.03 13.97
N THR A 55 -7.66 30.18 13.95
CA THR A 55 -8.07 30.89 15.15
C THR A 55 -9.13 30.08 15.91
N GLU A 56 -9.19 30.26 17.23
CA GLU A 56 -10.11 29.53 18.11
C GLU A 56 -11.59 29.70 17.72
N ALA A 57 -11.93 30.84 17.10
CA ALA A 57 -13.25 31.10 16.52
C ALA A 57 -13.59 30.19 15.32
N GLN A 58 -12.62 29.85 14.47
CA GLN A 58 -12.83 28.94 13.33
C GLN A 58 -13.01 27.48 13.78
N LYS A 59 -12.40 27.10 14.91
CA LYS A 59 -12.61 25.77 15.52
C LYS A 59 -14.01 25.63 16.14
N ALA A 60 -14.53 26.70 16.72
CA ALA A 60 -15.89 26.72 17.30
C ALA A 60 -16.99 26.62 16.23
N GLU A 61 -16.76 27.18 15.03
CA GLU A 61 -17.71 27.10 13.91
C GLU A 61 -17.77 25.70 13.28
N ILE A 62 -16.64 24.99 13.25
CA ILE A 62 -16.56 23.59 12.79
C ILE A 62 -17.25 22.65 13.80
N ALA A 63 -17.06 22.85 15.10
CA ALA A 63 -17.70 22.01 16.13
C ALA A 63 -19.24 22.07 16.08
N LYS A 64 -19.81 23.23 15.76
CA LYS A 64 -21.27 23.41 15.62
C LYS A 64 -21.85 22.77 14.36
N LYS A 65 -21.03 22.61 13.31
CA LYS A 65 -21.44 22.00 12.03
C LYS A 65 -21.48 20.46 12.07
N TYR A 66 -20.72 19.84 12.97
CA TYR A 66 -20.57 18.37 13.04
C TYR A 66 -21.15 17.70 14.29
N GLY A 67 -21.91 18.43 15.12
CA GLY A 67 -22.77 17.82 16.14
C GLY A 67 -22.04 16.90 17.14
N ILE A 68 -20.81 17.23 17.53
CA ILE A 68 -20.11 16.47 18.58
C ILE A 68 -20.54 17.03 19.94
N GLU A 69 -21.72 16.60 20.38
CA GLU A 69 -22.04 16.65 21.81
C GLU A 69 -21.20 15.59 22.53
N LYS A 70 -20.51 16.06 23.58
CA LYS A 70 -19.71 15.27 24.51
C LYS A 70 -20.61 14.21 25.19
N PRO A 71 -20.27 12.91 25.19
CA PRO A 71 -21.00 11.97 26.01
C PRO A 71 -20.68 12.20 27.49
N GLU A 72 -21.70 12.50 28.26
CA GLU A 72 -21.69 12.34 29.72
C GLU A 72 -21.63 10.85 30.05
N VAL A 73 -20.66 10.46 30.88
CA VAL A 73 -20.52 9.10 31.40
C VAL A 73 -21.61 8.87 32.47
N PRO A 74 -22.45 7.83 32.38
CA PRO A 74 -23.19 7.35 33.54
C PRO A 74 -22.36 6.30 34.26
N THR A 75 -21.91 6.64 35.46
CA THR A 75 -21.53 5.69 36.51
C THR A 75 -22.76 4.91 36.96
N ASP A 76 -22.75 3.58 36.79
CA ASP A 76 -23.55 2.71 37.63
C ASP A 76 -22.81 1.40 37.91
N ASN A 77 -22.29 1.30 39.13
CA ASN A 77 -21.72 0.09 39.71
C ASN A 77 -22.85 -0.79 40.23
N VAL A 78 -23.27 -1.80 39.47
CA VAL A 78 -24.13 -2.86 40.00
C VAL A 78 -23.26 -3.96 40.57
N ARG A 79 -23.27 -4.06 41.91
CA ARG A 79 -22.81 -5.24 42.65
C ARG A 79 -23.88 -6.33 42.57
N VAL A 80 -23.49 -7.55 42.21
CA VAL A 80 -24.20 -8.76 42.67
C VAL A 80 -23.19 -9.72 43.25
N ALA A 81 -23.26 -9.87 44.57
CA ALA A 81 -22.58 -10.92 45.32
C ALA A 81 -23.37 -12.22 45.19
N VAL A 82 -22.69 -13.33 44.90
CA VAL A 82 -23.18 -14.66 45.29
C VAL A 82 -22.10 -15.29 46.17
N VAL A 83 -22.38 -15.30 47.46
CA VAL A 83 -21.67 -16.08 48.46
C VAL A 83 -22.36 -17.43 48.55
N VAL A 84 -21.65 -18.51 48.25
CA VAL A 84 -21.94 -19.83 48.82
C VAL A 84 -20.61 -20.39 49.30
N GLY A 85 -20.41 -20.34 50.61
CA GLY A 85 -19.28 -20.99 51.27
C GLY A 85 -19.59 -22.45 51.53
N PHE A 86 -18.60 -23.32 51.32
CA PHE A 86 -18.37 -24.49 52.15
C PHE A 86 -16.86 -24.67 52.31
N ALA A 87 -16.45 -24.75 53.58
CA ALA A 87 -15.09 -24.81 54.04
C ALA A 87 -14.45 -26.19 53.79
N GLN A 88 -13.13 -26.25 53.53
CA GLN A 88 -12.11 -26.67 54.50
C GLN A 88 -10.75 -26.95 53.84
N SER A 89 -9.70 -26.53 54.57
CA SER A 89 -8.34 -27.07 54.62
C SER A 89 -7.29 -26.57 53.64
N GLN A 90 -6.63 -25.49 54.07
CA GLN A 90 -5.26 -25.08 53.75
C GLN A 90 -4.25 -26.11 54.31
N PRO A 91 -3.13 -26.33 53.60
CA PRO A 91 -1.83 -26.03 54.19
C PRO A 91 -0.96 -25.16 53.25
N GLU A 92 -0.40 -24.09 53.81
CA GLU A 92 0.72 -23.32 53.25
C GLU A 92 2.06 -24.07 53.47
N PRO A 93 3.21 -23.64 52.91
CA PRO A 93 3.46 -23.19 51.55
C PRO A 93 4.79 -23.79 51.01
N ALA A 94 4.92 -24.01 49.70
CA ALA A 94 6.24 -24.15 49.09
C ALA A 94 6.19 -23.78 47.61
N SER A 95 7.12 -22.91 47.23
CA SER A 95 7.47 -22.52 45.86
C SER A 95 6.51 -21.55 45.18
N THR A 96 6.65 -20.28 45.57
CA THR A 96 6.45 -19.12 44.68
C THR A 96 7.09 -19.42 43.32
N PRO A 97 6.36 -19.44 42.20
CA PRO A 97 6.98 -19.26 40.90
C PRO A 97 7.48 -17.81 40.89
N GLU A 98 8.79 -17.61 40.73
CA GLU A 98 9.36 -16.29 40.47
C GLU A 98 8.54 -15.63 39.36
N ALA A 99 7.81 -14.57 39.73
CA ALA A 99 7.25 -13.64 38.78
C ALA A 99 8.42 -13.03 38.04
N VAL A 100 8.63 -13.50 36.81
CA VAL A 100 9.52 -12.84 35.85
C VAL A 100 9.14 -11.36 35.85
N PRO A 101 10.09 -10.44 36.09
CA PRO A 101 9.81 -9.02 36.10
C PRO A 101 9.08 -8.64 34.82
N GLU A 102 7.88 -8.09 34.97
CA GLU A 102 7.08 -7.44 33.95
C GLU A 102 7.73 -6.11 33.52
N ALA A 103 9.02 -6.16 33.20
CA ALA A 103 9.86 -4.99 32.89
C ALA A 103 10.60 -5.14 31.55
N GLU A 104 10.44 -6.27 30.86
CA GLU A 104 11.03 -6.51 29.53
C GLU A 104 10.00 -6.99 28.49
N ARG A 105 8.70 -6.77 28.72
CA ARG A 105 7.77 -6.83 27.58
C ARG A 105 8.03 -5.57 26.74
N PRO A 106 8.47 -5.70 25.47
CA PRO A 106 8.48 -4.55 24.56
C PRO A 106 7.09 -3.92 24.60
N PRO A 107 6.96 -2.59 24.44
CA PRO A 107 5.65 -1.97 24.43
C PRO A 107 4.81 -2.74 23.41
N GLU A 108 3.66 -3.26 23.84
CA GLU A 108 2.58 -3.62 22.94
C GLU A 108 2.32 -2.33 22.18
N GLN A 109 2.92 -2.19 21.00
CA GLN A 109 2.49 -1.19 20.06
C GLN A 109 1.05 -1.57 19.81
N ASP A 110 0.11 -0.72 20.23
CA ASP A 110 -1.28 -0.84 19.84
C ASP A 110 -1.27 -0.87 18.30
N VAL A 111 -1.31 -2.06 17.72
CA VAL A 111 -1.35 -2.26 16.28
C VAL A 111 -2.76 -1.91 15.87
N LEU A 112 -2.99 -0.60 15.68
CA LEU A 112 -4.29 -0.04 15.33
C LEU A 112 -4.78 -0.50 13.94
N PHE A 113 -3.88 -1.06 13.13
CA PHE A 113 -4.20 -1.62 11.82
C PHE A 113 -3.33 -2.86 11.55
N ASN A 114 -3.98 -4.00 11.29
CA ASN A 114 -3.30 -5.22 10.85
C ASN A 114 -3.82 -5.64 9.47
N MET A 115 -2.96 -5.51 8.45
CA MET A 115 -3.24 -5.95 7.09
C MET A 115 -3.69 -7.40 6.99
N MET A 116 -3.17 -8.27 7.87
CA MET A 116 -3.44 -9.70 7.81
C MET A 116 -4.91 -10.02 8.12
N ASP A 117 -5.63 -9.12 8.78
CA ASP A 117 -7.06 -9.27 9.03
C ASP A 117 -7.91 -8.98 7.77
N ILE A 118 -7.32 -8.42 6.71
CA ILE A 118 -7.98 -8.07 5.44
C ILE A 118 -7.68 -9.10 4.35
N VAL A 119 -6.45 -9.63 4.32
CA VAL A 119 -5.96 -10.54 3.29
C VAL A 119 -6.92 -11.73 3.09
N ASN A 120 -7.34 -11.96 1.84
CA ASN A 120 -8.28 -13.02 1.43
C ASN A 120 -9.67 -12.99 2.07
N GLN A 121 -10.04 -11.92 2.79
CA GLN A 121 -11.37 -11.75 3.37
C GLN A 121 -12.41 -11.31 2.34
N SER A 122 -13.69 -11.49 2.70
CA SER A 122 -14.82 -11.01 1.90
C SER A 122 -15.03 -9.50 2.04
N GLU A 123 -15.72 -8.90 1.07
CA GLU A 123 -16.11 -7.48 1.11
C GLU A 123 -16.79 -7.10 2.43
N THR A 124 -17.78 -7.89 2.86
CA THR A 124 -18.51 -7.66 4.12
C THR A 124 -17.61 -7.77 5.36
N ALA A 125 -16.65 -8.69 5.38
CA ALA A 125 -15.72 -8.83 6.50
C ALA A 125 -14.76 -7.62 6.56
N VAL A 126 -14.27 -7.14 5.42
CA VAL A 126 -13.43 -5.94 5.35
C VAL A 126 -14.21 -4.69 5.75
N GLU A 127 -15.48 -4.56 5.34
CA GLU A 127 -16.35 -3.45 5.77
C GLU A 127 -16.64 -3.47 7.27
N ALA A 128 -16.75 -4.65 7.89
CA ALA A 128 -16.90 -4.74 9.34
C ALA A 128 -15.65 -4.26 10.10
N LEU A 129 -14.46 -4.38 9.47
CA LEU A 129 -13.18 -3.97 10.06
C LEU A 129 -12.87 -2.49 9.81
N LEU A 130 -13.05 -2.02 8.56
CA LEU A 130 -12.63 -0.68 8.11
C LEU A 130 -13.80 0.33 8.04
N GLY A 131 -15.03 -0.13 8.28
CA GLY A 131 -16.24 0.67 8.12
C GLY A 131 -16.68 0.79 6.66
N THR A 132 -17.47 1.81 6.37
CA THR A 132 -18.03 2.06 5.02
C THR A 132 -16.96 2.63 4.09
N PRO A 133 -16.82 2.14 2.85
CA PRO A 133 -15.89 2.72 1.89
C PRO A 133 -16.28 4.15 1.51
N ILE A 134 -15.29 5.02 1.36
CA ILE A 134 -15.46 6.39 0.88
C ILE A 134 -15.60 6.45 -0.65
N LYS A 135 -15.16 5.40 -1.35
CA LYS A 135 -15.30 5.25 -2.80
C LYS A 135 -15.34 3.77 -3.17
N THR A 136 -16.25 3.44 -4.10
CA THR A 136 -16.35 2.11 -4.72
C THR A 136 -16.24 2.26 -6.24
N GLU A 137 -15.47 1.38 -6.86
CA GLU A 137 -15.29 1.31 -8.31
C GLU A 137 -15.28 -0.14 -8.76
N SER A 138 -15.84 -0.43 -9.93
CA SER A 138 -15.79 -1.77 -10.52
C SER A 138 -15.20 -1.69 -11.91
N GLY A 139 -14.55 -2.77 -12.34
CA GLY A 139 -13.97 -2.85 -13.67
C GLY A 139 -13.60 -4.27 -14.06
N GLU A 140 -12.86 -4.39 -15.16
CA GLU A 140 -12.30 -5.66 -15.62
C GLU A 140 -10.83 -5.77 -15.21
N TRP A 141 -10.43 -6.98 -14.82
CA TRP A 141 -9.06 -7.37 -14.52
C TRP A 141 -8.69 -8.58 -15.36
N THR A 142 -7.44 -8.66 -15.80
CA THR A 142 -6.89 -9.86 -16.46
C THR A 142 -5.97 -10.57 -15.48
N LEU A 143 -6.37 -11.76 -15.03
CA LEU A 143 -5.58 -12.58 -14.12
C LEU A 143 -4.33 -13.08 -14.83
N HIS A 144 -3.22 -13.19 -14.10
CA HIS A 144 -2.00 -13.76 -14.64
C HIS A 144 -2.03 -15.29 -14.54
N ARG A 145 -1.64 -15.99 -15.61
CA ARG A 145 -1.34 -17.45 -15.67
C ARG A 145 -2.36 -18.39 -14.96
N PRO A 146 -3.38 -18.92 -15.68
CA PRO A 146 -3.74 -18.61 -17.05
C PRO A 146 -4.36 -17.22 -17.15
N GLU A 147 -4.21 -16.61 -18.34
CA GLU A 147 -4.88 -15.34 -18.64
C GLU A 147 -6.40 -15.54 -18.67
N GLU A 148 -7.09 -14.90 -17.72
CA GLU A 148 -8.54 -15.00 -17.55
C GLU A 148 -9.08 -13.59 -17.24
N LYS A 149 -10.04 -13.12 -18.02
CA LYS A 149 -10.75 -11.88 -17.70
C LYS A 149 -11.77 -12.13 -16.58
N THR A 150 -11.75 -11.27 -15.58
CA THR A 150 -12.68 -11.28 -14.45
C THR A 150 -13.11 -9.85 -14.12
N THR A 151 -14.22 -9.70 -13.42
CA THR A 151 -14.54 -8.41 -12.80
C THR A 151 -13.79 -8.24 -11.49
N PHE A 152 -13.54 -6.98 -11.14
CA PHE A 152 -13.08 -6.59 -9.81
C PHE A 152 -14.02 -5.53 -9.22
N THR A 153 -14.04 -5.48 -7.90
CA THR A 153 -14.58 -4.36 -7.12
C THR A 153 -13.43 -3.76 -6.32
N ARG A 154 -13.27 -2.44 -6.33
CA ARG A 154 -12.25 -1.71 -5.59
C ARG A 154 -12.94 -0.79 -4.60
N HIS A 155 -12.64 -0.96 -3.33
CA HIS A 155 -13.06 -0.08 -2.26
C HIS A 155 -11.89 0.77 -1.78
N VAL A 156 -12.17 2.01 -1.44
CA VAL A 156 -11.25 2.93 -0.78
C VAL A 156 -11.82 3.26 0.59
N TYR A 157 -11.01 3.10 1.63
CA TYR A 157 -11.37 3.35 3.02
C TYR A 157 -10.47 4.45 3.60
N ALA A 158 -11.05 5.27 4.47
CA ALA A 158 -10.28 6.14 5.34
C ALA A 158 -10.08 5.41 6.68
N ALA A 159 -8.85 4.99 6.95
CA ALA A 159 -8.46 4.32 8.19
C ALA A 159 -7.53 5.20 9.01
N GLU A 160 -7.28 4.83 10.26
CA GLU A 160 -6.36 5.58 11.14
C GLU A 160 -4.94 5.64 10.58
N ILE A 161 -4.48 4.54 9.95
CA ILE A 161 -3.17 4.45 9.30
C ILE A 161 -3.07 5.35 8.06
N GLY A 162 -4.20 5.70 7.43
CA GLY A 162 -4.25 6.46 6.19
C GLY A 162 -5.31 5.94 5.21
N GLU A 163 -5.05 6.05 3.92
CA GLU A 163 -5.97 5.57 2.89
C GLU A 163 -5.66 4.10 2.58
N VAL A 164 -6.67 3.24 2.64
CA VAL A 164 -6.55 1.81 2.32
C VAL A 164 -7.42 1.50 1.12
N LYS A 165 -6.82 1.02 0.03
CA LYS A 165 -7.55 0.56 -1.15
C LYS A 165 -7.52 -0.96 -1.19
N VAL A 166 -8.68 -1.58 -1.31
CA VAL A 166 -8.81 -3.04 -1.36
C VAL A 166 -9.46 -3.41 -2.69
N ILE A 167 -8.78 -4.27 -3.46
CA ILE A 167 -9.30 -4.86 -4.68
C ILE A 167 -9.81 -6.26 -4.36
N PHE A 168 -11.09 -6.47 -4.66
CA PHE A 168 -11.80 -7.72 -4.54
C PHE A 168 -11.96 -8.38 -5.89
N ILE A 169 -11.56 -9.63 -6.00
CA ILE A 169 -11.80 -10.48 -7.17
C ILE A 169 -12.43 -11.78 -6.69
N LYS A 170 -13.52 -12.19 -7.33
CA LYS A 170 -14.31 -13.38 -6.91
C LYS A 170 -14.70 -13.31 -5.42
N GLY A 171 -15.03 -12.10 -4.95
CA GLY A 171 -15.48 -11.81 -3.58
C GLY A 171 -14.39 -11.90 -2.50
N LYS A 172 -13.10 -11.89 -2.86
CA LYS A 172 -11.98 -11.94 -1.92
C LYS A 172 -11.04 -10.75 -2.10
N ALA A 173 -10.55 -10.19 -1.01
CA ALA A 173 -9.50 -9.17 -0.99
C ALA A 173 -8.18 -9.79 -1.47
N VAL A 174 -7.76 -9.42 -2.69
CA VAL A 174 -6.63 -10.06 -3.37
C VAL A 174 -5.42 -9.14 -3.54
N ARG A 175 -5.66 -7.83 -3.55
CA ARG A 175 -4.63 -6.79 -3.64
C ARG A 175 -5.03 -5.61 -2.77
N ILE A 176 -4.11 -5.17 -1.93
CA ILE A 176 -4.39 -4.14 -0.93
C ILE A 176 -3.29 -3.09 -1.00
N GLU A 177 -3.66 -1.82 -1.13
CA GLU A 177 -2.75 -0.68 -1.18
C GLU A 177 -2.96 0.19 0.05
N VAL A 178 -1.92 0.37 0.85
CA VAL A 178 -1.95 1.23 2.03
C VAL A 178 -1.11 2.46 1.73
N LYS A 179 -1.74 3.62 1.77
CA LYS A 179 -1.07 4.93 1.74
C LYS A 179 -1.04 5.47 3.18
N PRO A 180 0.10 5.37 3.88
CA PRO A 180 0.21 5.85 5.24
C PRO A 180 -0.01 7.37 5.31
N LYS A 181 -0.60 7.83 6.41
CA LYS A 181 -0.73 9.26 6.72
C LYS A 181 0.60 9.85 7.17
N GLU A 182 1.43 9.05 7.83
CA GLU A 182 2.81 9.38 8.16
C GLU A 182 3.68 9.35 6.91
N ALA A 183 4.57 10.34 6.77
CA ALA A 183 5.51 10.39 5.66
C ALA A 183 6.74 9.54 5.99
N PHE A 184 7.05 8.60 5.10
CA PHE A 184 8.23 7.75 5.17
C PHE A 184 9.15 8.05 3.99
N THR A 185 10.45 8.15 4.24
CA THR A 185 11.43 8.43 3.18
C THR A 185 11.70 7.16 2.37
N PHE A 186 11.64 7.26 1.04
CA PHE A 186 12.03 6.18 0.14
C PHE A 186 13.52 6.31 -0.23
N PRO A 187 14.30 5.21 -0.25
CA PRO A 187 13.96 3.84 0.14
C PRO A 187 14.16 3.55 1.64
N ASP A 188 14.79 4.46 2.38
CA ASP A 188 15.39 4.20 3.70
C ASP A 188 14.39 3.75 4.78
N ASP A 189 13.13 4.21 4.69
CA ASP A 189 12.09 3.87 5.67
C ASP A 189 11.15 2.74 5.19
N ALA A 190 11.47 2.02 4.13
CA ALA A 190 10.60 0.96 3.58
C ALA A 190 10.18 -0.09 4.62
N ILE A 191 11.13 -0.55 5.46
CA ILE A 191 10.82 -1.51 6.53
C ILE A 191 9.88 -0.90 7.59
N LYS A 192 10.08 0.38 7.94
CA LYS A 192 9.21 1.07 8.91
C LYS A 192 7.79 1.24 8.36
N ALA A 193 7.68 1.63 7.09
CA ALA A 193 6.40 1.79 6.42
C ALA A 193 5.63 0.45 6.35
N MET A 194 6.32 -0.65 6.02
CA MET A 194 5.71 -1.99 6.03
C MET A 194 5.19 -2.39 7.42
N ARG A 195 5.95 -2.12 8.49
CA ARG A 195 5.48 -2.35 9.87
C ARG A 195 4.27 -1.50 10.23
N ALA A 196 4.27 -0.23 9.81
CA ALA A 196 3.13 0.66 10.03
C ALA A 196 1.85 0.14 9.31
N ALA A 197 2.01 -0.58 8.20
CA ALA A 197 0.92 -1.29 7.54
C ALA A 197 0.55 -2.63 8.20
N GLY A 198 1.14 -2.97 9.35
CA GLY A 198 0.84 -4.19 10.11
C GLY A 198 1.59 -5.44 9.65
N LEU A 199 2.66 -5.32 8.86
CA LEU A 199 3.47 -6.46 8.43
C LEU A 199 4.57 -6.80 9.44
N THR A 200 4.82 -8.09 9.64
CA THR A 200 5.87 -8.63 10.51
C THR A 200 7.17 -8.75 9.73
N VAL A 201 7.91 -7.64 9.62
CA VAL A 201 9.20 -7.59 8.90
C VAL A 201 10.38 -7.45 9.86
N ARG A 202 11.44 -8.23 9.62
CA ARG A 202 12.71 -8.14 10.35
C ARG A 202 13.54 -6.93 9.90
N ASP A 203 14.35 -6.40 10.81
CA ASP A 203 15.32 -5.37 10.45
C ASP A 203 16.33 -5.91 9.42
N GLY A 204 16.77 -5.04 8.51
CA GLY A 204 17.71 -5.39 7.45
C GLY A 204 17.19 -6.42 6.44
N LEU A 205 15.87 -6.59 6.32
CA LEU A 205 15.29 -7.36 5.22
C LEU A 205 15.64 -6.67 3.89
N GLU A 206 16.38 -7.36 3.04
CA GLU A 206 16.68 -6.88 1.70
C GLU A 206 15.51 -7.19 0.74
N PRO A 207 15.23 -6.29 -0.22
CA PRO A 207 14.25 -6.56 -1.27
C PRO A 207 14.76 -7.69 -2.18
N GLU A 208 13.83 -8.50 -2.69
CA GLU A 208 14.13 -9.52 -3.71
C GLU A 208 14.50 -8.86 -5.04
N SER A 209 13.81 -7.77 -5.38
CA SER A 209 14.13 -6.96 -6.55
C SER A 209 13.70 -5.50 -6.31
N GLY A 210 14.12 -4.59 -7.17
CA GLY A 210 13.76 -3.20 -7.02
C GLY A 210 14.29 -2.35 -8.16
N GLY A 211 13.77 -1.14 -8.23
CA GLY A 211 14.21 -0.10 -9.13
C GLY A 211 14.34 1.23 -8.39
N PRO A 212 14.59 2.34 -9.12
CA PRO A 212 14.77 3.65 -8.52
C PRO A 212 13.54 4.16 -7.75
N HIS A 213 12.36 3.58 -8.00
CA HIS A 213 11.07 4.08 -7.48
C HIS A 213 10.20 2.98 -6.84
N PHE A 214 10.73 1.76 -6.70
CA PHE A 214 10.02 0.67 -6.06
C PHE A 214 10.97 -0.37 -5.47
N LEU A 215 10.50 -1.06 -4.42
CA LEU A 215 11.17 -2.22 -3.81
C LEU A 215 10.16 -3.37 -3.71
N ASP A 216 10.57 -4.57 -4.14
CA ASP A 216 9.77 -5.79 -4.09
C ASP A 216 10.31 -6.76 -3.04
N PHE A 217 9.41 -7.28 -2.23
CA PHE A 217 9.68 -8.30 -1.22
C PHE A 217 8.72 -9.46 -1.43
N ALA A 218 9.18 -10.70 -1.33
CA ALA A 218 8.33 -11.89 -1.43
C ALA A 218 8.18 -12.62 -0.10
N GLY A 219 7.03 -13.28 0.05
CA GLY A 219 6.79 -14.23 1.14
C GLY A 219 6.71 -13.63 2.55
N ILE A 220 6.54 -12.32 2.67
CA ILE A 220 6.27 -11.67 3.97
C ILE A 220 4.88 -12.08 4.44
N ASP A 221 4.76 -12.56 5.68
CA ASP A 221 3.49 -12.96 6.31
C ASP A 221 2.63 -13.91 5.46
N GLY A 222 3.25 -14.73 4.62
CA GLY A 222 2.56 -15.69 3.76
C GLY A 222 1.80 -15.08 2.58
N VAL A 223 1.93 -13.78 2.32
CA VAL A 223 1.46 -13.17 1.06
C VAL A 223 2.46 -13.43 -0.06
N TYR A 224 2.00 -13.30 -1.30
CA TYR A 224 2.86 -13.54 -2.46
C TYR A 224 3.95 -12.47 -2.58
N ALA A 225 3.54 -11.21 -2.61
CA ALA A 225 4.47 -10.09 -2.77
C ALA A 225 4.01 -8.86 -1.99
N VAL A 226 4.97 -8.08 -1.51
CA VAL A 226 4.82 -6.73 -0.98
C VAL A 226 5.71 -5.81 -1.80
N ARG A 227 5.12 -4.77 -2.40
CA ARG A 227 5.85 -3.73 -3.12
C ARG A 227 5.72 -2.41 -2.38
N VAL A 228 6.83 -1.75 -2.12
CA VAL A 228 6.87 -0.37 -1.61
C VAL A 228 7.16 0.55 -2.79
N LEU A 229 6.34 1.57 -3.02
CA LEU A 229 6.49 2.48 -4.15
C LEU A 229 6.70 3.93 -3.69
N GLU A 230 7.56 4.65 -4.40
CA GLU A 230 7.76 6.09 -4.25
C GLU A 230 6.57 6.89 -4.80
N ASP A 231 6.23 8.00 -4.13
CA ASP A 231 5.28 8.99 -4.63
C ASP A 231 5.97 9.95 -5.61
N LEU A 232 5.85 9.67 -6.90
CA LEU A 232 6.50 10.50 -7.94
C LEU A 232 5.76 11.79 -8.27
N GLU A 233 4.48 11.89 -7.94
CA GLU A 233 3.63 13.02 -8.34
C GLU A 233 3.38 13.99 -7.19
N GLY A 234 3.10 13.47 -6.00
CA GLY A 234 2.75 14.28 -4.83
C GLY A 234 3.96 14.72 -4.02
N SER A 235 4.83 13.77 -3.67
CA SER A 235 5.96 14.02 -2.76
C SER A 235 7.16 13.12 -3.08
N PRO A 236 7.90 13.43 -4.17
CA PRO A 236 9.10 12.68 -4.54
C PRO A 236 10.08 12.52 -3.38
N GLY A 237 10.71 11.36 -3.31
CA GLY A 237 11.54 10.91 -2.19
C GLY A 237 10.76 10.33 -1.01
N ASN A 238 9.42 10.32 -1.04
CA ASN A 238 8.61 9.67 -0.01
C ASN A 238 7.90 8.43 -0.54
N ILE A 239 7.55 7.52 0.36
CA ILE A 239 6.73 6.35 0.06
C ILE A 239 5.30 6.82 -0.21
N GLY A 240 4.80 6.52 -1.41
CA GLY A 240 3.42 6.84 -1.80
C GLY A 240 2.43 5.81 -1.31
N TYR A 241 2.76 4.52 -1.44
CA TYR A 241 1.96 3.43 -0.93
C TYR A 241 2.74 2.11 -0.83
N ILE A 242 2.20 1.21 -0.02
CA ILE A 242 2.63 -0.19 0.12
C ILE A 242 1.54 -1.05 -0.51
N MET A 243 1.91 -1.85 -1.50
CA MET A 243 1.02 -2.76 -2.21
C MET A 243 1.28 -4.19 -1.76
N ILE A 244 0.24 -4.88 -1.30
CA ILE A 244 0.26 -6.29 -0.92
C ILE A 244 -0.54 -7.09 -1.93
N VAL A 245 0.03 -8.20 -2.41
CA VAL A 245 -0.57 -9.10 -3.39
C VAL A 245 -0.62 -10.51 -2.79
N THR A 246 -1.81 -11.11 -2.81
CA THR A 246 -2.05 -12.40 -2.14
C THR A 246 -1.63 -13.63 -2.94
N ALA A 247 -1.53 -13.52 -4.27
CA ALA A 247 -1.10 -14.59 -5.16
C ALA A 247 -0.56 -14.04 -6.49
N ASP A 248 0.35 -14.77 -7.13
CA ASP A 248 0.95 -14.44 -8.44
C ASP A 248 -0.09 -14.05 -9.51
N ARG A 249 -1.24 -14.73 -9.51
CA ARG A 249 -2.30 -14.46 -10.49
C ARG A 249 -2.94 -13.06 -10.40
N TYR A 250 -2.64 -12.29 -9.35
CA TYR A 250 -3.19 -10.96 -9.08
C TYR A 250 -2.17 -9.82 -9.25
N THR A 251 -0.98 -10.10 -9.78
CA THR A 251 0.06 -9.09 -10.06
C THR A 251 -0.27 -8.22 -11.27
#